data_AF-A0A173ZZB8-F1
#
_entry.id   AF-A0A173ZZB8-F1
#
_cell.length_a   1.000
_cell.length_b   1.000
_cell.length_c   1.000
_cell.angle_alpha   90.00
_cell.angle_beta   90.00
_cell.angle_gamma   90.00
#
_symmetry.space_group_name_H-M   'P 1'
#
loop_
_entity.id
_entity.type
_entity.pdbx_description
1 polymer ?
#
loop_
_entity_poly.entity_id
_entity_poly.type
_entity_poly.pdbx_seq_one_letter_code
_entity_poly.pdbx_strand_id
1 'polypeptide(L)'
;MVKTLKETTEMMVSPDYNERFKAEYYQLMLRFRGLQSILFKWDNGSLSFEPTCPRSIYNIQIDAMANYLAILEARAVMEGIEL
;
A
#
# COMPACT_ATOMS: atom_id res chain seq x y z
N MET A 1 -14.12 -0.91 -8.99
CA MET A 1 -14.40 -1.79 -7.82
C MET A 1 -13.22 -1.63 -6.86
N VAL A 2 -13.45 -1.40 -5.56
CA VAL A 2 -12.34 -1.30 -4.58
C VAL A 2 -11.79 -2.71 -4.37
N LYS A 3 -10.53 -2.96 -4.73
CA LYS A 3 -9.87 -4.26 -4.52
C LYS A 3 -9.48 -4.42 -3.05
N THR A 4 -9.63 -5.62 -2.51
CA THR A 4 -9.13 -6.03 -1.19
C THR A 4 -7.75 -6.71 -1.32
N LEU A 5 -7.00 -6.79 -0.23
CA LEU A 5 -5.71 -7.50 -0.23
C LEU A 5 -5.86 -8.97 -0.65
N LYS A 6 -6.96 -9.61 -0.26
CA LYS A 6 -7.25 -10.99 -0.67
C LYS A 6 -7.47 -11.09 -2.17
N GLU A 7 -8.26 -10.20 -2.78
CA GLU A 7 -8.53 -10.24 -4.22
C GLU A 7 -7.26 -9.98 -5.05
N THR A 8 -6.31 -9.21 -4.53
CA THR A 8 -5.04 -8.98 -5.24
C THR A 8 -4.12 -10.21 -5.32
N THR A 9 -4.35 -11.28 -4.55
CA THR A 9 -3.46 -12.46 -4.57
C THR A 9 -3.52 -13.21 -5.89
N GLU A 10 -4.70 -13.27 -6.52
CA GLU A 10 -4.89 -13.92 -7.82
C GLU A 10 -4.15 -13.16 -8.94
N MET A 11 -4.09 -11.83 -8.83
CA MET A 11 -3.37 -10.99 -9.78
C MET A 11 -1.85 -11.22 -9.74
N MET A 12 -1.29 -11.54 -8.56
CA MET A 12 0.16 -11.79 -8.40
C MET A 12 0.66 -13.00 -9.20
N VAL A 13 -0.20 -13.99 -9.42
CA VAL A 13 0.13 -15.22 -10.14
C VAL A 13 -0.36 -15.20 -11.59
N SER A 14 -0.91 -14.07 -12.05
CA SER A 14 -1.33 -13.90 -13.44
C SER A 14 -0.15 -14.08 -14.39
N PRO A 15 -0.32 -14.75 -15.54
CA PRO A 15 0.69 -14.79 -16.59
C PRO A 15 0.89 -13.40 -17.23
N ASP A 16 -0.10 -12.50 -17.15
CA ASP A 16 0.00 -11.13 -17.62
C ASP A 16 0.83 -10.27 -16.68
N TYR A 17 1.88 -9.66 -17.23
CA TYR A 17 2.73 -8.71 -16.50
C TYR A 17 1.95 -7.52 -15.95
N ASN A 18 1.02 -6.98 -16.72
CA ASN A 18 0.26 -5.80 -16.32
C ASN A 18 -0.59 -6.10 -15.09
N GLU A 19 -1.18 -7.29 -15.00
CA GLU A 19 -1.92 -7.72 -13.83
C GLU A 19 -1.03 -7.87 -12.59
N ARG A 20 0.19 -8.42 -12.74
CA ARG A 20 1.15 -8.51 -11.62
C ARG A 20 1.59 -7.13 -11.14
N PHE A 21 1.84 -6.20 -12.07
CA PHE A 21 2.17 -4.81 -11.74
C PHE A 21 1.04 -4.12 -10.97
N LYS A 22 -0.21 -4.24 -11.47
CA LYS A 22 -1.40 -3.71 -10.79
C LYS A 22 -1.54 -4.33 -9.39
N ALA A 23 -1.28 -5.62 -9.24
CA ALA A 23 -1.33 -6.31 -7.95
C ALA A 23 -0.40 -5.64 -6.93
N GLU A 24 0.85 -5.40 -7.33
CA GLU A 24 1.85 -4.74 -6.50
C GLU A 24 1.40 -3.34 -6.04
N TYR A 25 0.94 -2.51 -6.98
CA TYR A 25 0.41 -1.17 -6.67
C TYR A 25 -0.75 -1.22 -5.68
N TYR A 26 -1.78 -2.02 -5.97
CA TYR A 26 -2.97 -2.07 -5.11
C TYR A 26 -2.65 -2.65 -3.73
N GLN A 27 -1.76 -3.64 -3.64
CA GLN A 27 -1.34 -4.19 -2.35
C GLN A 27 -0.63 -3.15 -1.50
N LEU A 28 0.31 -2.41 -2.09
CA LEU A 28 1.01 -1.33 -1.40
C LEU A 28 0.03 -0.23 -0.96
N MET A 29 -0.86 0.19 -1.85
CA MET A 29 -1.85 1.24 -1.60
C MET A 29 -2.81 0.86 -0.46
N LEU A 30 -3.31 -0.38 -0.45
CA LEU A 30 -4.19 -0.87 0.61
C LEU A 30 -3.48 -0.92 1.96
N ARG A 31 -2.20 -1.36 1.97
CA ARG A 31 -1.38 -1.36 3.19
C ARG A 31 -1.07 0.05 3.66
N PHE A 32 -0.81 0.97 2.74
CA PHE A 32 -0.55 2.38 3.04
C PHE A 32 -1.76 3.02 3.72
N ARG A 33 -2.97 2.83 3.17
CA ARG A 33 -4.22 3.31 3.78
C ARG A 33 -4.48 2.65 5.15
N GLY A 34 -4.19 1.36 5.28
CA GLY A 34 -4.27 0.65 6.55
C GLY A 34 -3.34 1.25 7.61
N LEU A 35 -2.08 1.51 7.24
CA LEU A 35 -1.12 2.14 8.13
C LEU A 35 -1.53 3.58 8.48
N GLN A 36 -1.97 4.39 7.52
CA GLN A 36 -2.53 5.72 7.77
C GLN A 36 -3.65 5.69 8.82
N SER A 37 -4.57 4.73 8.71
CA SER A 37 -5.66 4.56 9.68
C SER A 37 -5.14 4.22 11.08
N ILE A 38 -4.14 3.33 11.17
CA ILE A 38 -3.49 2.97 12.45
C ILE A 38 -2.80 4.20 13.06
N LEU A 39 -2.02 4.94 12.28
CA LEU A 39 -1.31 6.13 12.77
C LEU A 39 -2.26 7.24 13.20
N PHE A 40 -3.33 7.48 12.43
CA PHE A 40 -4.37 8.43 12.82
C PHE A 40 -5.03 8.06 14.16
N LYS A 41 -5.35 6.77 14.36
CA LYS A 41 -5.92 6.30 15.64
C LYS A 41 -4.91 6.41 16.78
N TRP A 42 -3.64 6.12 16.52
CA TRP A 42 -2.56 6.24 17.49
C TRP A 42 -2.41 7.69 17.96
N ASP A 43 -2.28 8.62 17.01
CA ASP A 43 -2.08 10.04 17.28
C ASP A 43 -3.28 10.67 18.00
N ASN A 44 -4.49 10.10 17.82
CA ASN A 44 -5.71 10.51 18.53
C ASN A 44 -5.97 9.73 19.84
N GLY A 45 -5.06 8.85 20.28
CA GLY A 45 -5.25 8.07 21.51
C GLY A 45 -6.42 7.08 21.47
N SER A 46 -6.87 6.68 20.27
CA SER A 46 -8.01 5.79 20.05
C SER A 46 -7.62 4.42 19.48
N LEU A 47 -6.31 4.15 19.39
CA LEU A 47 -5.81 2.86 18.93
C LEU A 47 -6.09 1.78 19.98
N SER A 48 -6.74 0.70 19.57
CA SER A 48 -7.18 -0.38 20.47
C SER A 48 -6.09 -1.37 20.86
N PHE A 49 -4.84 -1.12 20.46
CA PHE A 49 -3.69 -1.96 20.74
C PHE A 49 -2.42 -1.11 20.86
N GLU A 50 -1.39 -1.66 21.51
CA GLU A 50 -0.09 -1.03 21.64
C GLU A 50 0.85 -1.53 20.53
N PRO A 51 1.39 -0.65 19.68
CA PRO A 51 2.38 -1.02 18.69
C PRO A 51 3.70 -1.42 19.36
N THR A 52 4.33 -2.50 18.88
CA THR A 52 5.59 -2.99 19.44
C THR A 52 6.79 -2.10 19.07
N CYS A 53 6.73 -1.47 17.90
CA CYS A 53 7.80 -0.59 17.42
C CYS A 53 7.54 0.87 17.83
N PRO A 54 8.60 1.69 18.02
CA PRO A 54 8.44 3.12 18.23
C PRO A 54 7.71 3.81 17.07
N ARG A 55 6.98 4.90 17.38
CA ARG A 55 6.24 5.71 16.40
C ARG A 55 7.11 6.21 15.24
N SER A 56 8.40 6.44 15.48
CA SER A 56 9.38 6.88 14.46
C SER A 56 9.62 5.83 13.36
N ILE A 57 9.57 4.54 13.68
CA ILE A 57 9.72 3.47 12.68
C ILE A 57 8.55 3.49 11.69
N TYR A 58 7.34 3.74 12.19
CA TYR A 58 6.17 3.84 11.32
C TYR A 58 6.14 5.11 10.46
N ASN A 59 6.80 6.20 10.88
CA ASN A 59 7.01 7.38 10.03
C ASN A 59 7.88 7.02 8.82
N ILE A 60 9.01 6.35 9.07
CA ILE A 60 9.90 5.89 7.99
C ILE A 60 9.14 4.94 7.05
N GLN A 61 8.34 4.03 7.62
CA GLN A 61 7.55 3.09 6.84
C GLN A 61 6.53 3.80 5.94
N ILE A 62 5.74 4.74 6.47
CA ILE A 62 4.70 5.42 5.68
C ILE A 62 5.31 6.29 4.57
N ASP A 63 6.45 6.95 4.84
CA ASP A 63 7.17 7.75 3.85
C ASP A 63 7.74 6.87 2.72
N ALA A 64 8.33 5.73 3.06
CA ALA A 64 8.84 4.78 2.08
C ALA A 64 7.72 4.21 1.19
N MET A 65 6.55 3.92 1.78
CA MET A 65 5.39 3.45 1.04
C MET A 65 4.82 4.52 0.11
N ALA A 66 4.74 5.78 0.55
CA ALA A 66 4.29 6.90 -0.29
C ALA A 66 5.23 7.11 -1.48
N ASN A 67 6.55 7.10 -1.24
CA ASN A 67 7.54 7.21 -2.31
C ASN A 67 7.43 6.06 -3.30
N TYR A 68 7.22 4.83 -2.83
CA TYR A 68 7.11 3.69 -3.72
C TYR A 68 5.80 3.69 -4.52
N LEU A 69 4.68 4.17 -3.95
CA LEU A 69 3.44 4.40 -4.70
C LEU A 69 3.65 5.40 -5.84
N ALA A 70 4.31 6.53 -5.57
CA ALA A 70 4.59 7.53 -6.60
C ALA A 70 5.46 6.98 -7.74
N ILE A 71 6.44 6.11 -7.41
CA ILE A 71 7.25 5.41 -8.42
C ILE A 71 6.37 4.50 -9.29
N LEU A 72 5.47 3.72 -8.68
CA LEU A 72 4.57 2.84 -9.42
C LEU A 72 3.57 3.62 -10.29
N GLU A 73 3.07 4.76 -9.83
CA GLU A 73 2.21 5.64 -10.63
C GLU A 73 2.95 6.23 -11.83
N ALA A 74 4.19 6.71 -11.63
CA ALA A 74 5.02 7.19 -12.73
C ALA A 74 5.34 6.07 -13.74
N ARG A 75 5.69 4.87 -13.25
CA ARG A 75 5.93 3.71 -14.10
C ARG A 75 4.70 3.29 -14.88
N ALA A 76 3.51 3.29 -14.26
CA ALA A 76 2.27 2.97 -14.94
C ALA A 76 2.01 3.89 -16.15
N VAL A 77 2.28 5.20 -16.00
CA VAL A 77 2.20 6.16 -17.10
C VAL A 77 3.22 5.85 -18.20
N MET A 78 4.49 5.58 -17.83
CA MET A 78 5.56 5.30 -18.79
C MET A 78 5.36 3.96 -19.54
N GLU A 79 4.81 2.96 -18.87
CA GLU A 79 4.60 1.60 -19.38
C GLU A 79 3.21 1.42 -20.03
N GLY A 80 2.33 2.43 -19.97
CA GLY A 80 0.98 2.38 -20.54
C GLY A 80 0.02 1.45 -19.79
N ILE A 81 0.19 1.31 -18.47
CA ILE A 81 -0.60 0.44 -17.60
C ILE A 81 -1.67 1.27 -16.89
N GLU A 82 -2.95 0.89 -17.01
CA GLU A 82 -4.06 1.53 -16.29
C GLU A 82 -4.22 0.99 -14.87
N LEU A 83 -4.04 1.86 -13.87
CA LEU A 83 -4.21 1.59 -12.43
C LEU A 83 -5.58 2.04 -11.90
#